data_AF-A0A524E075-F1
#
_entry.id   AF-A0A524E075-F1
#
_cell.length_a   1.000
_cell.length_b   1.000
_cell.length_c   1.000
_cell.angle_alpha   90.00
_cell.angle_beta   90.00
_cell.angle_gamma   90.00
#
_symmetry.space_group_name_H-M   'P 1'
#
loop_
_entity.id
_entity.type
_entity.pdbx_description
1 polymer ?
#
loop_
_entity_poly.entity_id
_entity_poly.type
_entity_poly.pdbx_seq_one_letter_code
_entity_poly.pdbx_strand_id
1 'polypeptide(L)'
;KHLYINVPKLKTHSMGVVTLGIKNQWGFPMQKSRGFDHNYNLHLKLTDILGYIKPDLTLIEAIEGTIHGHYFATALADKQVKPFLTLLGSANVVAADIAGAGIFGLKIADVPHLKLAVERGFSGGIKSESDIILSGDVTGFSDLYHNPGQPQEKHYPWDLHPQFPADVRLITGQERYCPEGCRNNPLCLLQTLSLDYRGKGGWTLVAGKGHDKEAIESIEGKVLIAGHCAIEEVAEQLTARLGKKNVYLSGECNNLCATAEAMLHLMKVNPLKLVPLDSFTSSAGYLTARLKGSCSRVPHPLSHILKRV
;
A
#
# COMPACT_ATOMS: atom_id res chain seq x y z
N LYS A 1 25.35 -14.24 -19.42
CA LYS A 1 24.01 -13.62 -19.32
C LYS A 1 23.22 -14.43 -18.29
N HIS A 2 22.78 -13.82 -17.20
CA HIS A 2 21.93 -14.50 -16.20
C HIS A 2 20.46 -14.34 -16.62
N LEU A 3 19.61 -15.30 -16.25
CA LEU A 3 18.17 -15.26 -16.47
C LEU A 3 17.48 -14.61 -15.26
N TYR A 4 16.68 -13.58 -15.49
CA TYR A 4 15.85 -12.95 -14.46
C TYR A 4 14.37 -13.28 -14.66
N ILE A 5 13.84 -14.12 -13.76
CA ILE A 5 12.41 -14.49 -13.70
C ILE A 5 11.72 -13.67 -12.61
N ASN A 6 10.62 -13.01 -12.98
CA ASN A 6 9.78 -12.21 -12.10
C ASN A 6 8.47 -12.95 -11.80
N VAL A 7 8.15 -13.19 -10.53
CA VAL A 7 7.00 -14.02 -10.14
C VAL A 7 6.04 -13.25 -9.21
N PRO A 8 5.28 -12.26 -9.72
CA PRO A 8 4.30 -11.51 -8.92
C PRO A 8 3.03 -12.34 -8.63
N LYS A 9 2.37 -12.02 -7.51
CA LYS A 9 1.01 -12.50 -7.19
C LYS A 9 -0.03 -11.58 -7.83
N LEU A 10 -1.12 -12.12 -8.36
CA LEU A 10 -2.24 -11.33 -8.87
C LEU A 10 -2.95 -10.59 -7.73
N LYS A 11 -2.89 -9.25 -7.74
CA LYS A 11 -3.46 -8.45 -6.65
C LYS A 11 -3.75 -7.02 -7.08
N THR A 12 -4.88 -6.46 -6.65
CA THR A 12 -5.13 -5.01 -6.69
C THR A 12 -4.29 -4.28 -5.63
N HIS A 13 -4.17 -2.95 -5.70
CA HIS A 13 -3.34 -2.19 -4.76
C HIS A 13 -3.88 -0.79 -4.57
N SER A 14 -4.15 -0.39 -3.33
CA SER A 14 -4.85 0.88 -3.02
C SER A 14 -4.06 2.13 -3.37
N MET A 15 -2.76 1.98 -3.60
CA MET A 15 -1.85 3.07 -4.01
C MET A 15 -1.32 2.90 -5.43
N GLY A 16 -1.42 1.69 -5.99
CA GLY A 16 -0.77 1.32 -7.24
C GLY A 16 -1.74 0.86 -8.32
N VAL A 17 -3.03 0.80 -7.97
CA VAL A 17 -4.12 0.12 -8.67
C VAL A 17 -3.94 -1.40 -8.69
N VAL A 18 -2.76 -1.89 -9.07
CA VAL A 18 -2.40 -3.32 -9.06
C VAL A 18 -0.99 -3.56 -8.51
N THR A 19 -0.73 -4.80 -8.07
CA THR A 19 0.59 -5.35 -7.74
C THR A 19 0.87 -6.49 -8.69
N LEU A 20 1.53 -6.20 -9.80
CA LEU A 20 1.90 -7.21 -10.80
C LEU A 20 3.41 -7.11 -11.06
N GLY A 21 3.85 -7.45 -12.26
CA GLY A 21 5.25 -7.58 -12.62
C GLY A 21 6.05 -6.29 -12.55
N ILE A 22 5.51 -5.15 -13.00
CA ILE A 22 6.17 -3.85 -12.90
C ILE A 22 6.33 -3.47 -11.43
N LYS A 23 5.25 -3.60 -10.64
CA LYS A 23 5.30 -3.25 -9.22
C LYS A 23 6.16 -4.20 -8.39
N ASN A 24 6.33 -5.46 -8.80
CA ASN A 24 7.22 -6.40 -8.12
C ASN A 24 8.70 -5.95 -8.19
N GLN A 25 9.06 -5.14 -9.21
CA GLN A 25 10.38 -4.50 -9.28
C GLN A 25 10.63 -3.50 -8.12
N TRP A 26 9.59 -3.14 -7.34
CA TRP A 26 9.75 -2.35 -6.11
C TRP A 26 10.59 -3.05 -5.03
N GLY A 27 10.93 -4.33 -5.23
CA GLY A 27 11.95 -5.03 -4.44
C GLY A 27 13.36 -4.42 -4.54
N PHE A 28 13.73 -3.85 -5.70
CA PHE A 28 15.11 -3.40 -5.96
C PHE A 28 15.54 -2.13 -5.22
N PRO A 29 14.71 -1.07 -5.10
CA PRO A 29 15.14 0.12 -4.36
C PRO A 29 15.57 -0.21 -2.93
N MET A 30 16.75 0.30 -2.55
CA MET A 30 17.24 0.25 -1.17
C MET A 30 16.23 0.86 -0.20
N GLN A 31 16.18 0.38 1.04
CA GLN A 31 15.22 0.85 2.06
C GLN A 31 15.20 2.38 2.22
N LYS A 32 16.38 3.02 2.30
CA LYS A 32 16.51 4.48 2.40
C LYS A 32 15.87 5.24 1.23
N SER A 33 15.76 4.60 0.07
CA SER A 33 15.24 5.19 -1.15
C SER A 33 13.74 4.92 -1.36
N ARG A 34 13.12 4.03 -0.57
CA ARG A 34 11.71 3.63 -0.77
C ARG A 34 10.71 4.72 -0.37
N GLY A 35 11.03 5.55 0.63
CA GLY A 35 10.15 6.62 1.11
C GLY A 35 10.04 7.81 0.14
N PHE A 36 11.11 8.14 -0.58
CA PHE A 36 11.10 9.23 -1.57
C PHE A 36 10.10 8.94 -2.69
N ASP A 37 9.35 9.97 -3.11
CA ASP A 37 8.32 9.86 -4.15
C ASP A 37 7.27 8.78 -3.92
N HIS A 38 7.10 8.32 -2.68
CA HIS A 38 5.98 7.47 -2.28
C HIS A 38 4.73 8.33 -1.99
N ASN A 39 4.38 9.13 -2.99
CA ASN A 39 3.32 10.12 -3.03
C ASN A 39 2.71 10.11 -4.45
N TYR A 40 2.16 11.23 -4.92
CA TYR A 40 1.62 11.35 -6.29
C TYR A 40 2.62 10.97 -7.41
N ASN A 41 3.93 10.93 -7.14
CA ASN A 41 4.97 10.47 -8.08
C ASN A 41 5.19 8.96 -8.10
N LEU A 42 4.50 8.17 -7.27
CA LEU A 42 4.76 6.74 -7.10
C LEU A 42 4.75 5.98 -8.45
N HIS A 43 3.79 6.29 -9.32
CA HIS A 43 3.66 5.64 -10.63
C HIS A 43 4.80 5.95 -11.59
N LEU A 44 5.32 7.19 -11.57
CA LEU A 44 6.51 7.56 -12.32
C LEU A 44 7.71 6.76 -11.83
N LYS A 45 7.90 6.69 -10.50
CA LYS A 45 9.00 5.94 -9.90
C LYS A 45 8.96 4.44 -10.20
N LEU A 46 7.77 3.82 -10.20
CA LEU A 46 7.60 2.42 -10.63
C LEU A 46 8.06 2.23 -12.08
N THR A 47 7.70 3.18 -12.95
CA THR A 47 8.07 3.15 -14.36
C THR A 47 9.57 3.43 -14.56
N ASP A 48 10.18 4.31 -13.78
CA ASP A 48 11.63 4.58 -13.80
C ASP A 48 12.44 3.33 -13.47
N ILE A 49 12.01 2.57 -12.44
CA ILE A 49 12.66 1.30 -12.08
C ILE A 49 12.60 0.31 -13.25
N LEU A 50 11.44 0.20 -13.90
CA LEU A 50 11.27 -0.65 -15.08
C LEU A 50 12.18 -0.21 -16.25
N GLY A 51 12.44 1.09 -16.39
CA GLY A 51 13.39 1.60 -17.38
C GLY A 51 14.83 1.15 -17.13
N TYR A 52 15.19 0.88 -15.88
CA TYR A 52 16.53 0.45 -15.47
C TYR A 52 16.71 -1.07 -15.48
N ILE A 53 15.72 -1.81 -14.99
CA ILE A 53 15.75 -3.27 -14.91
C ILE A 53 14.44 -3.88 -15.41
N LYS A 54 14.57 -4.82 -16.35
CA LYS A 54 13.45 -5.54 -16.96
C LYS A 54 13.66 -7.04 -16.77
N PRO A 55 12.63 -7.80 -16.38
CA PRO A 55 12.71 -9.25 -16.33
C PRO A 55 12.74 -9.85 -17.74
N ASP A 56 13.44 -10.98 -17.88
CA ASP A 56 13.43 -11.77 -19.11
C ASP A 56 12.12 -12.56 -19.26
N LEU A 57 11.50 -12.93 -18.14
CA LEU A 57 10.22 -13.63 -18.08
C LEU A 57 9.44 -13.17 -16.84
N THR A 58 8.16 -12.86 -17.01
CA THR A 58 7.21 -12.61 -15.91
C THR A 58 6.16 -13.69 -15.87
N LEU A 59 5.98 -14.31 -14.69
CA LEU A 59 4.99 -15.33 -14.41
C LEU A 59 4.06 -14.82 -13.29
N ILE A 60 2.88 -14.34 -13.66
CA ILE A 60 1.88 -13.87 -12.69
C ILE A 60 1.10 -15.09 -12.18
N GLU A 61 1.22 -15.35 -10.88
CA GLU A 61 0.44 -16.38 -10.22
C GLU A 61 -0.93 -15.83 -9.84
N ALA A 62 -1.97 -16.37 -10.47
CA ALA A 62 -3.36 -15.93 -10.36
C ALA A 62 -4.30 -17.10 -10.04
N ILE A 63 -3.85 -18.12 -9.30
CA ILE A 63 -4.75 -19.17 -8.79
C ILE A 63 -5.76 -18.53 -7.85
N GLU A 64 -5.24 -17.69 -6.95
CA GLU A 64 -6.02 -16.77 -6.13
C GLU A 64 -5.47 -15.35 -6.30
N GLY A 65 -6.31 -14.35 -6.08
CA GLY A 65 -5.91 -12.96 -6.05
C GLY A 65 -6.66 -12.15 -5.01
N THR A 66 -6.08 -11.01 -4.66
CA THR A 66 -6.67 -10.11 -3.67
C THR A 66 -7.25 -8.87 -4.33
N ILE A 67 -8.52 -8.59 -4.04
CA ILE A 67 -9.22 -7.35 -4.35
C ILE A 67 -9.24 -6.45 -3.11
N HIS A 68 -9.43 -5.14 -3.27
CA HIS A 68 -9.34 -4.15 -2.19
C HIS A 68 -7.97 -3.99 -1.53
N GLY A 69 -7.05 -3.34 -2.22
CA GLY A 69 -5.87 -2.77 -1.57
C GLY A 69 -4.67 -3.70 -1.48
N HIS A 70 -3.63 -3.22 -0.80
CA HIS A 70 -2.31 -3.86 -0.81
C HIS A 70 -2.01 -4.78 0.36
N TYR A 71 -2.76 -4.67 1.44
CA TYR A 71 -2.72 -5.56 2.57
C TYR A 71 -4.10 -5.49 3.17
N PHE A 72 -4.64 -6.62 3.60
CA PHE A 72 -5.97 -6.68 4.17
C PHE A 72 -5.91 -7.18 5.60
N ALA A 73 -6.79 -6.63 6.43
CA ALA A 73 -7.09 -7.25 7.71
C ALA A 73 -7.58 -8.67 7.45
N THR A 74 -7.00 -9.66 8.13
CA THR A 74 -7.35 -11.08 8.00
C THR A 74 -8.84 -11.30 8.22
N ALA A 75 -9.48 -10.51 9.09
CA ALA A 75 -10.94 -10.49 9.29
C ALA A 75 -11.77 -10.17 8.02
N LEU A 76 -11.14 -9.69 6.94
CA LEU A 76 -11.76 -9.38 5.65
C LEU A 76 -11.36 -10.37 4.54
N ALA A 77 -10.57 -11.41 4.85
CA ALA A 77 -10.04 -12.35 3.87
C ALA A 77 -11.15 -12.93 2.96
N ASP A 78 -12.25 -13.41 3.55
CA ASP A 78 -13.37 -14.02 2.81
C ASP A 78 -14.02 -13.05 1.80
N LYS A 79 -13.96 -11.74 2.08
CA LYS A 79 -14.49 -10.71 1.20
C LYS A 79 -13.53 -10.35 0.07
N GLN A 80 -12.23 -10.55 0.25
CA GLN A 80 -11.18 -9.93 -0.56
C GLN A 80 -10.31 -10.92 -1.33
N VAL A 81 -10.16 -12.15 -0.85
CA VAL A 81 -9.47 -13.21 -1.60
C VAL A 81 -10.48 -13.86 -2.54
N LYS A 82 -10.11 -13.95 -3.83
CA LYS A 82 -10.95 -14.51 -4.88
C LYS A 82 -10.17 -15.56 -5.68
N PRO A 83 -10.81 -16.69 -6.02
CA PRO A 83 -10.22 -17.64 -6.96
C PRO A 83 -10.30 -17.07 -8.38
N PHE A 84 -9.18 -17.10 -9.10
CA PHE A 84 -9.13 -16.77 -10.52
C PHE A 84 -8.67 -17.96 -11.37
N LEU A 85 -7.91 -18.90 -10.77
CA LEU A 85 -7.49 -20.17 -11.37
C LEU A 85 -6.69 -20.01 -12.68
N THR A 86 -5.89 -18.93 -12.77
CA THR A 86 -5.12 -18.60 -13.97
C THR A 86 -3.62 -18.53 -13.65
N LEU A 87 -2.78 -18.83 -14.64
CA LEU A 87 -1.36 -18.48 -14.62
C LEU A 87 -1.06 -17.69 -15.90
N LEU A 88 -0.42 -16.52 -15.76
CA LEU A 88 -0.03 -15.71 -16.91
C LEU A 88 1.47 -15.71 -17.06
N GLY A 89 1.97 -15.92 -18.27
CA GLY A 89 3.38 -15.87 -18.60
C GLY A 89 3.66 -14.96 -19.78
N SER A 90 4.68 -14.10 -19.69
CA SER A 90 5.17 -13.35 -20.84
C SER A 90 6.63 -12.94 -20.69
N ALA A 91 7.37 -12.93 -21.80
CA ALA A 91 8.69 -12.31 -21.88
C ALA A 91 8.63 -10.77 -21.87
N ASN A 92 7.43 -10.19 -22.00
CA ASN A 92 7.18 -8.76 -21.89
C ASN A 92 6.35 -8.48 -20.63
N VAL A 93 6.99 -7.89 -19.61
CA VAL A 93 6.34 -7.58 -18.33
C VAL A 93 5.15 -6.63 -18.46
N VAL A 94 5.19 -5.70 -19.43
CA VAL A 94 4.05 -4.79 -19.66
C VAL A 94 2.88 -5.56 -20.25
N ALA A 95 3.13 -6.50 -21.17
CA ALA A 95 2.08 -7.38 -21.71
C ALA A 95 1.47 -8.28 -20.62
N ALA A 96 2.32 -8.88 -19.76
CA ALA A 96 1.86 -9.66 -18.62
C ALA A 96 0.97 -8.84 -17.68
N ASP A 97 1.40 -7.62 -17.33
CA ASP A 97 0.65 -6.76 -16.41
C ASP A 97 -0.65 -6.24 -17.02
N ILE A 98 -0.70 -5.98 -18.34
CA ILE A 98 -1.95 -5.62 -19.02
C ILE A 98 -2.93 -6.78 -18.98
N ALA A 99 -2.50 -8.01 -19.28
CA ALA A 99 -3.34 -9.20 -19.17
C ALA A 99 -3.79 -9.44 -17.71
N GLY A 100 -2.88 -9.29 -16.75
CA GLY A 100 -3.20 -9.43 -15.32
C GLY A 100 -4.16 -8.35 -14.80
N ALA A 101 -4.04 -7.10 -15.27
CA ALA A 101 -5.01 -6.05 -15.00
C ALA A 101 -6.37 -6.36 -15.63
N GLY A 102 -6.38 -6.95 -16.82
CA GLY A 102 -7.57 -7.43 -17.51
C GLY A 102 -8.39 -8.46 -16.73
N ILE A 103 -7.75 -9.32 -15.93
CA ILE A 103 -8.45 -10.23 -15.01
C ILE A 103 -9.32 -9.46 -14.01
N PHE A 104 -8.86 -8.27 -13.58
CA PHE A 104 -9.64 -7.40 -12.71
C PHE A 104 -10.66 -6.53 -13.45
N GLY A 105 -10.78 -6.65 -14.77
CA GLY A 105 -11.57 -5.76 -15.61
C GLY A 105 -10.96 -4.37 -15.78
N LEU A 106 -9.65 -4.21 -15.50
CA LEU A 106 -8.93 -2.95 -15.63
C LEU A 106 -8.24 -2.86 -17.00
N LYS A 107 -8.21 -1.66 -17.55
CA LYS A 107 -7.54 -1.31 -18.81
C LYS A 107 -6.21 -0.60 -18.55
N ILE A 108 -5.42 -0.41 -19.60
CA ILE A 108 -4.17 0.39 -19.53
C ILE A 108 -4.43 1.78 -18.92
N ALA A 109 -5.55 2.41 -19.30
CA ALA A 109 -5.92 3.75 -18.83
C ALA A 109 -6.21 3.82 -17.32
N ASP A 110 -6.64 2.71 -16.71
CA ASP A 110 -6.98 2.64 -15.29
C ASP A 110 -5.74 2.50 -14.40
N VAL A 111 -4.60 2.07 -14.96
CA VAL A 111 -3.38 1.77 -14.22
C VAL A 111 -2.26 2.74 -14.63
N PRO A 112 -1.99 3.82 -13.85
CA PRO A 112 -1.14 4.92 -14.32
C PRO A 112 0.29 4.51 -14.68
N HIS A 113 0.86 3.52 -13.98
CA HIS A 113 2.21 3.05 -14.29
C HIS A 113 2.26 2.15 -15.54
N LEU A 114 1.16 1.51 -15.94
CA LEU A 114 1.08 0.82 -17.24
C LEU A 114 0.99 1.83 -18.39
N LYS A 115 0.12 2.85 -18.24
CA LYS A 115 0.03 3.96 -19.19
C LYS A 115 1.40 4.60 -19.42
N LEU A 116 2.11 4.96 -18.34
CA LEU A 116 3.46 5.54 -18.43
C LEU A 116 4.47 4.59 -19.08
N ALA A 117 4.40 3.28 -18.82
CA ALA A 117 5.30 2.30 -19.44
C ALA A 117 5.06 2.19 -20.96
N VAL A 118 3.80 2.26 -21.41
CA VAL A 118 3.44 2.32 -22.83
C VAL A 118 3.94 3.61 -23.47
N GLU A 119 3.65 4.76 -22.86
CA GLU A 119 4.06 6.09 -23.36
C GLU A 119 5.58 6.22 -23.50
N ARG A 120 6.34 5.60 -22.60
CA ARG A 120 7.82 5.59 -22.63
C ARG A 120 8.42 4.50 -23.52
N GLY A 121 7.60 3.74 -24.25
CA GLY A 121 8.06 2.70 -25.17
C GLY A 121 8.62 1.45 -24.49
N PHE A 122 8.35 1.24 -23.20
CA PHE A 122 8.79 0.04 -22.48
C PHE A 122 7.97 -1.19 -22.80
N SER A 123 6.82 -1.01 -23.46
CA SER A 123 5.88 -2.06 -23.84
C SER A 123 6.26 -2.83 -25.12
N GLY A 124 7.34 -2.47 -25.80
CA GLY A 124 7.76 -3.15 -27.04
C GLY A 124 6.79 -2.97 -28.21
N GLY A 125 6.09 -1.83 -28.27
CA GLY A 125 5.18 -1.47 -29.36
C GLY A 125 3.69 -1.65 -29.07
N ILE A 126 3.33 -2.29 -27.95
CA ILE A 126 1.95 -2.42 -27.48
C ILE A 126 1.39 -1.02 -27.15
N LYS A 127 0.25 -0.68 -27.73
CA LYS A 127 -0.49 0.57 -27.51
C LYS A 127 -1.84 0.33 -26.84
N SER A 128 -2.40 -0.86 -27.01
CA SER A 128 -3.74 -1.26 -26.58
C SER A 128 -3.79 -2.75 -26.26
N GLU A 129 -4.85 -3.19 -25.59
CA GLU A 129 -5.09 -4.59 -25.27
C GLU A 129 -5.17 -5.47 -26.53
N SER A 130 -5.64 -4.93 -27.67
CA SER A 130 -5.70 -5.66 -28.94
C SER A 130 -4.35 -5.97 -29.58
N ASP A 131 -3.27 -5.33 -29.11
CA ASP A 131 -1.90 -5.64 -29.59
C ASP A 131 -1.32 -6.89 -28.90
N ILE A 132 -2.04 -7.46 -27.92
CA ILE A 132 -1.62 -8.62 -27.14
C ILE A 132 -2.38 -9.85 -27.60
N ILE A 133 -1.64 -10.88 -28.00
CA ILE A 133 -2.18 -12.21 -28.30
C ILE A 133 -2.13 -13.05 -27.03
N LEU A 134 -3.28 -13.55 -26.59
CA LEU A 134 -3.39 -14.53 -25.52
C LEU A 134 -3.45 -15.94 -26.13
N SER A 135 -2.74 -16.88 -25.52
CA SER A 135 -2.66 -18.26 -25.97
C SER A 135 -2.67 -19.21 -24.78
N GLY A 136 -3.33 -20.36 -24.92
CA GLY A 136 -3.56 -21.32 -23.84
C GLY A 136 -5.05 -21.53 -23.63
N ASP A 137 -5.46 -21.79 -22.39
CA ASP A 137 -6.87 -22.00 -22.02
C ASP A 137 -7.73 -20.73 -22.17
N VAL A 138 -7.10 -19.56 -22.16
CA VAL A 138 -7.73 -18.25 -22.34
C VAL A 138 -7.16 -17.59 -23.60
N THR A 139 -8.04 -17.29 -24.56
CA THR A 139 -7.66 -16.76 -25.89
C THR A 139 -8.07 -15.32 -26.13
N GLY A 140 -8.93 -14.75 -25.29
CA GLY A 140 -9.39 -13.36 -25.40
C GLY A 140 -9.46 -12.63 -24.07
N PHE A 141 -9.38 -11.30 -24.09
CA PHE A 141 -9.55 -10.47 -22.90
C PHE A 141 -10.95 -10.55 -22.30
N SER A 142 -11.97 -10.83 -23.13
CA SER A 142 -13.33 -11.14 -22.66
C SER A 142 -13.37 -12.35 -21.73
N ASP A 143 -12.46 -13.29 -21.97
CA ASP A 143 -12.39 -14.58 -21.28
C ASP A 143 -11.54 -14.46 -20.00
N LEU A 144 -10.66 -13.46 -19.89
CA LEU A 144 -9.89 -13.18 -18.67
C LEU A 144 -10.77 -12.66 -17.52
N TYR A 145 -11.88 -11.99 -17.84
CA TYR A 145 -12.78 -11.46 -16.84
C TYR A 145 -13.65 -12.59 -16.27
N HIS A 146 -13.29 -13.05 -15.07
CA HIS A 146 -14.07 -14.02 -14.31
C HIS A 146 -14.63 -13.35 -13.05
N ASN A 147 -15.90 -12.95 -13.13
CA ASN A 147 -16.68 -12.52 -11.96
C ASN A 147 -18.02 -13.27 -11.95
N PRO A 148 -18.06 -14.49 -11.39
CA PRO A 148 -19.29 -15.26 -11.32
C PRO A 148 -20.37 -14.46 -10.55
N GLY A 149 -21.42 -14.04 -11.26
CA GLY A 149 -22.57 -13.36 -10.66
C GLY A 149 -22.50 -11.83 -10.53
N GLN A 150 -21.54 -11.14 -11.17
CA GLN A 150 -21.57 -9.67 -11.29
C GLN A 150 -21.69 -9.19 -12.74
N PRO A 151 -22.35 -8.04 -12.97
CA PRO A 151 -22.41 -7.43 -14.30
C PRO A 151 -21.01 -7.12 -14.83
N GLN A 152 -20.79 -7.42 -16.10
CA GLN A 152 -19.53 -7.29 -16.86
C GLN A 152 -18.96 -5.86 -16.88
N GLU A 153 -19.75 -4.85 -16.50
CA GLU A 153 -19.40 -3.42 -16.54
C GLU A 153 -18.64 -2.91 -15.31
N LYS A 154 -18.39 -3.74 -14.28
CA LYS A 154 -17.65 -3.30 -13.09
C LYS A 154 -16.31 -4.02 -12.96
N HIS A 155 -15.23 -3.25 -13.01
CA HIS A 155 -13.92 -3.72 -12.58
C HIS A 155 -13.94 -4.09 -11.08
N TYR A 156 -13.05 -4.99 -10.67
CA TYR A 156 -12.85 -5.25 -9.24
C TYR A 156 -12.31 -3.98 -8.54
N PRO A 157 -12.67 -3.76 -7.27
CA PRO A 157 -12.19 -2.60 -6.52
C PRO A 157 -10.71 -2.75 -6.17
N TRP A 158 -9.95 -1.66 -6.27
CA TRP A 158 -8.53 -1.61 -5.87
C TRP A 158 -8.26 -0.80 -4.60
N ASP A 159 -9.16 0.11 -4.22
CA ASP A 159 -9.03 0.90 -2.99
C ASP A 159 -9.40 0.04 -1.76
N LEU A 160 -9.01 0.50 -0.57
CA LEU A 160 -9.28 -0.21 0.69
C LEU A 160 -10.78 -0.49 0.86
N HIS A 161 -11.11 -1.65 1.42
CA HIS A 161 -12.51 -1.95 1.79
C HIS A 161 -12.98 -0.95 2.86
N PRO A 162 -14.17 -0.34 2.72
CA PRO A 162 -14.58 0.80 3.53
C PRO A 162 -15.11 0.38 4.92
N GLN A 163 -14.28 -0.34 5.68
CA GLN A 163 -14.58 -0.77 7.04
C GLN A 163 -13.47 -0.27 7.97
N PHE A 164 -13.76 0.78 8.74
CA PHE A 164 -12.83 1.47 9.64
C PHE A 164 -13.49 1.70 11.01
N PRO A 165 -12.71 1.85 12.10
CA PRO A 165 -13.26 2.15 13.42
C PRO A 165 -13.96 3.52 13.43
N ALA A 166 -15.19 3.57 13.93
CA ALA A 166 -15.99 4.80 14.00
C ALA A 166 -15.46 5.81 15.03
N ASP A 167 -14.68 5.35 16.01
CA ASP A 167 -14.12 6.16 17.10
C ASP A 167 -12.74 6.76 16.76
N VAL A 168 -12.26 6.67 15.52
CA VAL A 168 -11.09 7.43 15.04
C VAL A 168 -11.55 8.53 14.10
N ARG A 169 -11.38 9.78 14.52
CA ARG A 169 -11.73 10.94 13.70
C ARG A 169 -10.68 11.14 12.63
N LEU A 170 -11.09 11.24 11.37
CA LEU A 170 -10.21 11.58 10.26
C LEU A 170 -10.44 13.04 9.85
N ILE A 171 -9.36 13.82 9.75
CA ILE A 171 -9.36 15.17 9.19
C ILE A 171 -8.39 15.19 8.02
N THR A 172 -8.89 15.56 6.84
CA THR A 172 -8.12 15.54 5.60
C THR A 172 -7.98 16.94 5.02
N GLY A 173 -6.82 17.22 4.44
CA GLY A 173 -6.61 18.45 3.69
C GLY A 173 -7.41 18.50 2.38
N GLN A 174 -7.86 19.70 2.00
CA GLN A 174 -8.66 19.95 0.80
C GLN A 174 -7.81 20.30 -0.44
N GLU A 175 -6.58 20.79 -0.25
CA GLU A 175 -5.65 21.09 -1.35
C GLU A 175 -5.01 19.82 -1.89
N ARG A 176 -4.63 18.89 -1.00
CA ARG A 176 -3.94 17.65 -1.38
C ARG A 176 -4.15 16.55 -0.35
N TYR A 177 -4.45 15.34 -0.82
CA TYR A 177 -4.48 14.14 0.00
C TYR A 177 -4.14 12.90 -0.83
N CYS A 178 -2.85 12.60 -0.96
CA CYS A 178 -2.35 11.57 -1.88
C CYS A 178 -2.79 10.15 -1.45
N PRO A 179 -3.52 9.41 -2.30
CA PRO A 179 -3.81 7.99 -2.11
C PRO A 179 -2.55 7.18 -1.81
N GLU A 180 -1.45 7.51 -2.49
CA GLU A 180 -0.22 6.72 -2.56
C GLU A 180 0.62 6.76 -1.29
N GLY A 181 0.29 7.61 -0.33
CA GLY A 181 1.09 7.77 0.88
C GLY A 181 0.23 8.16 2.06
N CYS A 182 -0.12 9.44 2.13
CA CYS A 182 -0.78 10.04 3.30
C CYS A 182 -2.16 9.43 3.60
N ARG A 183 -2.89 8.95 2.59
CA ARG A 183 -4.20 8.31 2.76
C ARG A 183 -4.08 6.83 3.07
N ASN A 184 -3.67 6.02 2.09
CA ASN A 184 -3.89 4.58 2.18
C ASN A 184 -2.86 3.83 3.04
N ASN A 185 -1.68 4.40 3.35
CA ASN A 185 -0.78 3.78 4.32
C ASN A 185 -1.34 3.84 5.75
N PRO A 186 -1.67 5.02 6.32
CA PRO A 186 -2.29 5.09 7.64
C PRO A 186 -3.61 4.33 7.72
N LEU A 187 -4.48 4.45 6.72
CA LEU A 187 -5.78 3.79 6.74
C LEU A 187 -5.68 2.26 6.69
N CYS A 188 -4.75 1.70 5.90
CA CYS A 188 -4.53 0.26 5.86
C CYS A 188 -4.09 -0.28 7.24
N LEU A 189 -3.19 0.45 7.90
CA LEU A 189 -2.75 0.04 9.24
C LEU A 189 -3.86 0.20 10.27
N LEU A 190 -4.60 1.31 10.24
CA LEU A 190 -5.76 1.54 11.10
C LEU A 190 -6.78 0.42 11.00
N GLN A 191 -7.13 0.01 9.77
CA GLN A 191 -8.05 -1.10 9.51
C GLN A 191 -7.53 -2.41 10.09
N THR A 192 -6.26 -2.74 9.83
CA THR A 192 -5.63 -3.98 10.33
C THR A 192 -5.63 -4.02 11.85
N LEU A 193 -5.16 -2.96 12.51
CA LEU A 193 -5.08 -2.90 13.96
C LEU A 193 -6.45 -2.93 14.62
N SER A 194 -7.46 -2.31 14.01
CA SER A 194 -8.83 -2.33 14.52
C SER A 194 -9.47 -3.71 14.40
N LEU A 195 -9.48 -4.29 13.19
CA LEU A 195 -10.23 -5.50 12.89
C LEU A 195 -9.56 -6.77 13.41
N ASP A 196 -8.24 -6.91 13.24
CA ASP A 196 -7.53 -8.14 13.62
C ASP A 196 -7.07 -8.10 15.09
N TYR A 197 -6.81 -6.91 15.63
CA TYR A 197 -6.17 -6.76 16.95
C TYR A 197 -7.00 -5.98 17.98
N ARG A 198 -8.25 -5.63 17.65
CA ARG A 198 -9.17 -4.90 18.53
C ARG A 198 -8.57 -3.60 19.07
N GLY A 199 -7.77 -2.92 18.24
CA GLY A 199 -7.14 -1.67 18.60
C GLY A 199 -8.18 -0.58 18.86
N LYS A 200 -7.93 0.24 19.87
CA LYS A 200 -8.87 1.27 20.36
C LYS A 200 -8.79 2.56 19.55
N GLY A 201 -9.92 3.24 19.34
CA GLY A 201 -9.93 4.62 18.84
C GLY A 201 -9.88 5.64 19.98
N GLY A 202 -10.65 6.72 19.85
CA GLY A 202 -10.65 7.89 20.74
C GLY A 202 -9.53 8.89 20.44
N TRP A 203 -9.08 8.97 19.19
CA TRP A 203 -7.99 9.85 18.74
C TRP A 203 -8.23 10.34 17.31
N THR A 204 -7.46 11.34 16.87
CA THR A 204 -7.61 11.97 15.55
C THR A 204 -6.44 11.65 14.62
N LEU A 205 -6.73 11.27 13.37
CA LEU A 205 -5.76 11.21 12.28
C LEU A 205 -5.90 12.47 11.41
N VAL A 206 -4.80 13.21 11.24
CA VAL A 206 -4.72 14.36 10.34
C VAL A 206 -3.75 14.03 9.21
N ALA A 207 -4.17 14.22 7.96
CA ALA A 207 -3.34 13.94 6.80
C ALA A 207 -3.73 14.79 5.58
N GLY A 208 -2.74 15.16 4.76
CA GLY A 208 -2.95 15.98 3.55
C GLY A 208 -2.43 17.40 3.70
N LYS A 209 -3.01 18.33 2.94
CA LYS A 209 -2.66 19.76 2.92
C LYS A 209 -3.91 20.63 2.70
N GLY A 210 -3.95 21.81 3.30
CA GLY A 210 -5.05 22.77 3.16
C GLY A 210 -6.24 22.34 4.01
N HIS A 211 -6.00 22.15 5.31
CA HIS A 211 -6.99 21.71 6.27
C HIS A 211 -7.93 22.86 6.64
N ASP A 212 -9.19 22.53 6.89
CA ASP A 212 -10.13 23.48 7.47
C ASP A 212 -9.66 23.89 8.89
N LYS A 213 -9.58 25.19 9.13
CA LYS A 213 -9.01 25.74 10.36
C LYS A 213 -9.84 25.38 11.59
N GLU A 214 -11.16 25.48 11.48
CA GLU A 214 -12.08 25.13 12.57
C GLU A 214 -12.00 23.64 12.91
N ALA A 215 -11.88 22.78 11.90
CA ALA A 215 -11.66 21.35 12.10
C ALA A 215 -10.37 21.07 12.89
N ILE A 216 -9.25 21.72 12.56
CA ILE A 216 -7.98 21.58 13.29
C ILE A 216 -8.08 22.15 14.73
N GLU A 217 -8.75 23.28 14.91
CA GLU A 217 -8.96 23.90 16.21
C GLU A 217 -9.89 23.08 17.11
N SER A 218 -10.85 22.35 16.52
CA SER A 218 -11.75 21.45 17.26
C SER A 218 -11.10 20.13 17.72
N ILE A 219 -9.84 19.85 17.36
CA ILE A 219 -9.17 18.63 17.82
C ILE A 219 -8.93 18.72 19.33
N GLU A 220 -9.40 17.72 20.07
CA GLU A 220 -9.11 17.52 21.48
C GLU A 220 -8.41 16.17 21.69
N GLY A 221 -7.53 16.08 22.68
CA GLY A 221 -6.84 14.84 23.01
C GLY A 221 -5.69 14.49 22.08
N LYS A 222 -5.54 13.20 21.73
CA LYS A 222 -4.38 12.68 20.99
C LYS A 222 -4.59 12.76 19.49
N VAL A 223 -3.54 13.14 18.76
CA VAL A 223 -3.56 13.30 17.31
C VAL A 223 -2.32 12.70 16.66
N LEU A 224 -2.51 11.92 15.61
CA LEU A 224 -1.46 11.50 14.69
C LEU A 224 -1.52 12.38 13.44
N ILE A 225 -0.43 13.06 13.11
CA ILE A 225 -0.27 13.87 11.92
C ILE A 225 0.63 13.11 10.94
N ALA A 226 0.06 12.72 9.79
CA ALA A 226 0.71 11.87 8.80
C ALA A 226 1.02 12.62 7.50
N GLY A 227 2.29 12.59 7.11
CA GLY A 227 2.83 13.24 5.92
C GLY A 227 3.37 14.64 6.21
N HIS A 228 4.48 14.98 5.53
CA HIS A 228 5.18 16.25 5.73
C HIS A 228 4.28 17.47 5.49
N CYS A 229 3.38 17.43 4.50
CA CYS A 229 2.45 18.54 4.25
C CYS A 229 1.58 18.88 5.46
N ALA A 230 1.01 17.87 6.13
CA ALA A 230 0.19 18.09 7.31
C ALA A 230 1.04 18.52 8.51
N ILE A 231 2.25 17.99 8.62
CA ILE A 231 3.18 18.34 9.70
C ILE A 231 3.59 19.82 9.59
N GLU A 232 4.03 20.24 8.42
CA GLU A 232 4.40 21.64 8.14
C GLU A 232 3.24 22.61 8.40
N GLU A 233 2.01 22.19 8.11
CA GLU A 233 0.83 23.03 8.24
C GLU A 233 0.29 23.13 9.67
N VAL A 234 0.19 22.01 10.41
CA VAL A 234 -0.59 21.96 11.66
C VAL A 234 0.19 21.51 12.90
N ALA A 235 1.39 20.95 12.76
CA ALA A 235 2.08 20.32 13.89
C ALA A 235 2.51 21.33 14.96
N GLU A 236 2.98 22.51 14.58
CA GLU A 236 3.40 23.55 15.53
C GLU A 236 2.21 24.01 16.38
N GLN A 237 1.11 24.42 15.73
CA GLN A 237 -0.12 24.87 16.38
C GLN A 237 -0.68 23.79 17.33
N LEU A 238 -0.82 22.54 16.85
CA LEU A 238 -1.36 21.45 17.66
C LEU A 238 -0.43 21.07 18.81
N THR A 239 0.89 21.15 18.61
CA THR A 239 1.87 20.87 19.68
C THR A 239 1.82 21.93 20.77
N ALA A 240 1.69 23.21 20.40
CA ALA A 240 1.53 24.30 21.36
C ALA A 240 0.25 24.16 22.18
N ARG A 241 -0.86 23.78 21.53
CA ARG A 241 -2.19 23.69 22.15
C ARG A 241 -2.42 22.41 22.96
N LEU A 242 -2.05 21.25 22.41
CA LEU A 242 -2.33 19.94 23.00
C LEU A 242 -1.15 19.39 23.83
N GLY A 243 0.04 19.97 23.65
CA GLY A 243 1.29 19.52 24.27
C GLY A 243 1.93 18.34 23.54
N LYS A 244 3.27 18.29 23.56
CA LYS A 244 4.08 17.26 22.89
C LYS A 244 3.68 15.82 23.23
N LYS A 245 3.12 15.53 24.41
CA LYS A 245 2.68 14.18 24.79
C LYS A 245 1.49 13.67 23.95
N ASN A 246 0.69 14.56 23.39
CA ASN A 246 -0.55 14.23 22.68
C ASN A 246 -0.42 14.25 21.14
N VAL A 247 0.64 14.84 20.59
CA VAL A 247 0.85 14.97 19.14
C VAL A 247 1.90 13.97 18.63
N TYR A 248 1.52 13.09 17.71
CA TYR A 248 2.37 12.06 17.10
C TYR A 248 2.66 12.43 15.65
N LEU A 249 3.90 12.28 15.19
CA LEU A 249 4.30 12.73 13.87
C LEU A 249 4.81 11.56 13.01
N SER A 250 4.31 11.45 11.76
CA SER A 250 4.85 10.54 10.75
C SER A 250 5.26 11.31 9.50
N GLY A 251 6.57 11.61 9.39
CA GLY A 251 7.14 12.58 8.46
C GLY A 251 7.07 12.24 6.97
N GLU A 252 7.61 11.10 6.56
CA GLU A 252 7.61 10.70 5.14
C GLU A 252 6.24 10.13 4.78
N CYS A 253 5.77 10.35 3.54
CA CYS A 253 4.49 9.83 3.04
C CYS A 253 4.36 8.29 3.14
N ASN A 254 5.49 7.59 3.26
CA ASN A 254 5.58 6.15 3.51
C ASN A 254 6.49 5.81 4.70
N ASN A 255 6.49 6.62 5.76
CA ASN A 255 7.19 6.27 7.00
C ASN A 255 6.37 5.25 7.81
N LEU A 256 6.32 4.01 7.31
CA LEU A 256 5.54 2.93 7.91
C LEU A 256 5.92 2.66 9.36
N CYS A 257 7.21 2.81 9.71
CA CYS A 257 7.68 2.60 11.07
C CYS A 257 7.11 3.65 12.03
N ALA A 258 7.19 4.95 11.69
CA ALA A 258 6.64 6.01 12.55
C ALA A 258 5.11 5.91 12.65
N THR A 259 4.42 5.71 11.53
CA THR A 259 2.96 5.50 11.53
C THR A 259 2.57 4.32 12.41
N ALA A 260 3.33 3.21 12.34
CA ALA A 260 3.08 2.04 13.17
C ALA A 260 3.38 2.30 14.65
N GLU A 261 4.51 2.90 15.00
CA GLU A 261 4.81 3.22 16.40
C GLU A 261 3.75 4.14 17.02
N ALA A 262 3.26 5.13 16.25
CA ALA A 262 2.17 5.99 16.69
C ALA A 262 0.87 5.20 16.92
N MET A 263 0.42 4.41 15.93
CA MET A 263 -0.84 3.69 16.02
C MET A 263 -0.81 2.55 17.05
N LEU A 264 0.30 1.83 17.19
CA LEU A 264 0.46 0.81 18.23
C LEU A 264 0.30 1.43 19.63
N HIS A 265 0.86 2.62 19.85
CA HIS A 265 0.72 3.35 21.11
C HIS A 265 -0.70 3.90 21.33
N LEU A 266 -1.28 4.51 20.30
CA LEU A 266 -2.61 5.13 20.33
C LEU A 266 -3.70 4.08 20.54
N MET A 267 -3.62 2.99 19.79
CA MET A 267 -4.62 1.92 19.76
C MET A 267 -4.40 0.83 20.79
N LYS A 268 -3.30 0.89 21.56
CA LYS A 268 -2.95 -0.08 22.62
C LYS A 268 -2.79 -1.52 22.11
N VAL A 269 -2.21 -1.65 20.92
CA VAL A 269 -1.92 -2.95 20.31
C VAL A 269 -0.45 -3.30 20.51
N ASN A 270 -0.18 -4.44 21.15
CA ASN A 270 1.19 -4.91 21.35
C ASN A 270 1.78 -5.39 20.00
N PRO A 271 2.89 -4.79 19.50
CA PRO A 271 3.52 -5.18 18.23
C PRO A 271 3.96 -6.64 18.20
N LEU A 272 4.28 -7.24 19.34
CA LEU A 272 4.68 -8.65 19.41
C LEU A 272 3.53 -9.61 19.07
N LYS A 273 2.27 -9.14 19.06
CA LYS A 273 1.13 -9.92 18.60
C LYS A 273 0.97 -9.93 17.07
N LEU A 274 1.65 -9.02 16.37
CA LEU A 274 1.57 -8.91 14.90
C LEU A 274 2.49 -9.88 14.17
N VAL A 275 3.32 -10.61 14.90
CA VAL A 275 4.27 -11.59 14.36
C VAL A 275 3.86 -13.00 14.76
N PRO A 276 4.09 -14.02 13.92
CA PRO A 276 3.70 -15.41 14.20
C PRO A 276 4.69 -16.11 15.14
N LEU A 277 5.23 -15.40 16.13
CA LEU A 277 6.25 -15.86 17.07
C LEU A 277 5.86 -15.43 18.48
N ASP A 278 6.34 -16.15 19.50
CA ASP A 278 6.14 -15.74 20.88
C ASP A 278 6.92 -14.44 21.21
N SER A 279 6.55 -13.81 22.32
CA SER A 279 7.09 -12.51 22.73
C SER A 279 8.60 -12.56 23.02
N PHE A 280 9.10 -13.68 23.57
CA PHE A 280 10.51 -13.83 23.91
C PHE A 280 11.35 -13.99 22.65
N THR A 281 10.97 -14.94 21.78
CA THR A 281 11.67 -15.17 20.51
C THR A 281 11.69 -13.91 19.65
N SER A 282 10.56 -13.19 19.58
CA SER A 282 10.47 -11.94 18.83
C SER A 282 11.38 -10.84 19.40
N SER A 283 11.41 -10.68 20.72
CA SER A 283 12.25 -9.66 21.38
C SER A 283 13.74 -10.00 21.29
N ALA A 284 14.09 -11.28 21.46
CA ALA A 284 15.46 -11.77 21.29
C ALA A 284 15.95 -11.60 19.86
N GLY A 285 15.10 -11.90 18.87
CA GLY A 285 15.37 -11.68 17.44
C GLY A 285 15.59 -10.20 17.12
N TYR A 286 14.73 -9.32 17.63
CA TYR A 286 14.90 -7.87 17.49
C TYR A 286 16.23 -7.39 18.07
N LEU A 287 16.54 -7.76 19.31
CA LEU A 287 17.78 -7.35 19.97
C LEU A 287 19.01 -7.90 19.24
N THR A 288 18.99 -9.17 18.86
CA THR A 288 20.08 -9.80 18.10
C THR A 288 20.31 -9.08 16.76
N ALA A 289 19.25 -8.75 16.03
CA ALA A 289 19.35 -8.00 14.78
C ALA A 289 19.99 -6.63 15.01
N ARG A 290 19.59 -5.90 16.06
CA ARG A 290 20.19 -4.60 16.42
C ARG A 290 21.67 -4.72 16.81
N LEU A 291 22.02 -5.71 17.65
CA LEU A 291 23.41 -5.97 18.05
C LEU A 291 24.30 -6.35 16.85
N LYS A 292 23.74 -7.03 15.85
CA LYS A 292 24.42 -7.35 14.58
C LYS A 292 24.41 -6.21 13.55
N GLY A 293 24.03 -4.99 13.95
CA GLY A 293 24.12 -3.79 13.11
C GLY A 293 22.96 -3.60 12.13
N SER A 294 21.80 -4.24 12.34
CA SER A 294 20.64 -4.04 11.47
C SER A 294 20.10 -2.61 11.57
N CYS A 295 20.10 -1.92 10.42
CA CYS A 295 19.55 -0.58 10.24
C CYS A 295 18.07 -0.60 9.79
N SER A 296 17.40 -1.76 9.81
CA SER A 296 15.99 -1.87 9.41
C SER A 296 15.09 -0.97 10.27
N ARG A 297 14.19 -0.24 9.61
CA ARG A 297 13.15 0.59 10.25
C ARG A 297 11.96 -0.31 10.59
N VAL A 298 11.95 -0.84 11.81
CA VAL A 298 10.86 -1.68 12.34
C VAL A 298 10.40 -1.13 13.69
N PRO A 299 9.09 -1.19 14.02
CA PRO A 299 8.58 -0.66 15.27
C PRO A 299 9.26 -1.28 16.49
N HIS A 300 9.50 -0.46 17.51
CA HIS A 300 10.05 -0.95 18.77
C HIS A 300 9.05 -1.91 19.48
N PRO A 301 9.48 -3.03 20.09
CA PRO A 301 8.60 -3.97 20.83
C PRO A 301 7.73 -3.30 21.91
N LEU A 302 8.24 -2.24 22.51
CA LEU A 302 7.53 -1.46 23.56
C LEU A 302 6.76 -0.24 23.04
N SER A 303 6.62 -0.06 21.73
CA SER A 303 5.93 1.10 21.14
C SER A 303 4.46 1.22 21.57
N HIS A 304 3.82 0.13 21.99
CA HIS A 304 2.46 0.15 22.52
C HIS A 304 2.32 0.76 23.93
N ILE A 305 3.43 0.87 24.67
CA ILE A 305 3.51 1.43 26.04
C ILE A 305 4.21 2.78 26.01
N LEU A 306 5.32 2.86 25.28
CA LEU A 306 6.16 4.05 25.19
C LEU A 306 5.87 4.79 23.89
N LYS A 307 5.50 6.06 24.01
CA LYS A 307 5.45 6.96 22.86
C LYS A 307 6.84 7.11 22.24
N ARG A 308 6.97 6.82 20.93
CA ARG A 308 8.24 6.86 20.19
C ARG A 308 8.33 8.01 19.19
N VAL A 309 7.18 8.50 18.71
CA VAL A 309 7.01 9.52 17.67
C VAL A 309 5.90 10.50 18.04
#